data_AF-A0A352VRQ0-F1
#
_entry.id   AF-A0A352VRQ0-F1
#
_cell.length_a   1.000
_cell.length_b   1.000
_cell.length_c   1.000
_cell.angle_alpha   90.00
_cell.angle_beta   90.00
_cell.angle_gamma   90.00
#
_symmetry.space_group_name_H-M   'P 1'
#
loop_
_entity.id
_entity.type
_entity.pdbx_description
1 polymer ?
#
loop_
_entity_poly.entity_id
_entity_poly.type
_entity_poly.pdbx_seq_one_letter_code
_entity_poly.pdbx_strand_id
1 'polypeptide(L)' 'SLTLEHWLGLFYVQQASTGVAAPLLGPQPGERVLDLCSAPGGKTTHTADLMQDRGCLVASEISESRIRGLLGNVYRLGHP' A
#
# COMPACT_ATOMS: atom_id res chain seq x y z
N SER A 1 -1.28 9.68 12.52
CA SER A 1 -2.46 10.43 12.99
C SER A 1 -2.93 9.79 14.29
N LEU A 2 -3.44 10.55 15.25
CA LEU A 2 -3.97 9.99 16.52
C LEU A 2 -5.49 9.70 16.45
N THR A 3 -6.09 9.82 15.26
CA THR A 3 -7.53 9.65 15.09
C THR A 3 -7.91 8.17 14.99
N LEU A 4 -9.13 7.83 15.41
CA LEU A 4 -9.64 6.45 15.38
C LEU A 4 -9.65 5.88 13.96
N GLU A 5 -10.04 6.68 12.98
CA GLU A 5 -10.13 6.31 11.56
C GLU A 5 -8.76 5.90 11.00
N HIS A 6 -7.68 6.51 11.51
CA HIS A 6 -6.33 6.10 11.14
C HIS A 6 -6.02 4.70 11.68
N TRP A 7 -6.30 4.44 12.94
CA TRP A 7 -6.06 3.13 13.56
C TRP A 7 -6.92 2.02 12.96
N LEU A 8 -8.14 2.36 12.53
CA LEU A 8 -9.04 1.46 11.81
C LEU A 8 -8.66 1.25 10.33
N GLY A 9 -7.61 1.90 9.83
CA GLY A 9 -7.16 1.71 8.45
C GLY A 9 -8.00 2.42 7.38
N LEU A 10 -8.92 3.31 7.77
CA LEU A 10 -9.83 3.96 6.82
C LEU A 10 -9.14 4.95 5.89
N PHE A 11 -7.93 5.38 6.23
CA PHE A 11 -7.11 6.22 5.36
C PHE A 11 -5.60 6.07 5.60
N TYR A 12 -4.85 6.47 4.58
CA TYR A 12 -3.41 6.67 4.65
C TYR A 12 -3.06 8.11 4.27
N VAL A 13 -2.16 8.75 5.04
CA VAL A 13 -1.69 10.11 4.73
C VAL A 13 -0.60 10.00 3.67
N GLN A 14 -0.92 10.41 2.45
CA GLN A 14 -0.01 10.36 1.32
C GLN A 14 0.29 11.76 0.78
N GLN A 15 1.55 11.99 0.41
CA GLN A 15 1.93 13.20 -0.33
C GLN A 15 1.39 13.12 -1.76
N ALA A 16 0.81 14.23 -2.25
CA ALA A 16 0.18 14.31 -3.56
C ALA A 16 1.09 13.83 -4.71
N SER A 17 2.37 14.19 -4.69
CA SER A 17 3.36 13.79 -5.70
C SER A 17 3.54 12.27 -5.82
N THR A 18 3.31 11.54 -4.73
CA THR A 18 3.42 10.07 -4.73
C THR A 18 2.07 9.38 -4.95
N GLY A 19 0.97 10.09 -4.76
CA GLY A 19 -0.40 9.58 -4.90
C GLY A 19 -0.76 9.21 -6.33
N VAL A 20 -0.14 9.86 -7.31
CA VAL A 20 -0.41 9.64 -8.74
C VAL A 20 0.18 8.33 -9.29
N ALA A 21 1.14 7.72 -8.61
CA ALA A 21 1.87 6.57 -9.14
C ALA A 21 0.99 5.33 -9.36
N ALA A 22 0.15 4.97 -8.37
CA ALA A 22 -0.71 3.79 -8.48
C ALA A 22 -1.84 3.97 -9.52
N PRO A 23 -2.54 5.13 -9.58
CA PRO A 23 -3.48 5.40 -10.67
C PRO A 23 -2.85 5.39 -12.07
N LEU A 24 -1.63 5.90 -12.22
CA LEU A 24 -0.90 5.88 -13.50
C LEU A 24 -0.45 4.47 -13.91
N LEU A 25 -0.10 3.62 -12.93
CA LEU A 25 0.17 2.20 -13.19
C LEU A 25 -1.10 1.48 -13.68
N GLY A 26 -2.28 1.92 -13.22
CA GLY A 26 -3.57 1.39 -13.64
C GLY A 26 -3.76 -0.11 -13.37
N PRO A 27 -3.38 -0.63 -12.18
CA PRO A 27 -3.48 -2.06 -11.90
C PRO A 27 -4.95 -2.50 -11.91
N GLN A 28 -5.22 -3.67 -12.48
CA GLN A 28 -6.56 -4.23 -12.57
C GLN A 28 -6.77 -5.38 -11.58
N PRO A 29 -8.00 -5.57 -11.06
CA PRO A 29 -8.33 -6.73 -10.26
C PRO A 29 -7.98 -8.05 -10.96
N GLY A 30 -7.26 -8.93 -10.28
CA GLY A 30 -6.81 -10.23 -10.78
C GLY A 30 -5.41 -10.24 -11.40
N GLU A 31 -4.79 -9.09 -11.60
CA GLU A 31 -3.42 -8.99 -12.11
C GLU A 31 -2.36 -9.43 -11.08
N ARG A 32 -1.13 -9.59 -11.57
CA ARG A 32 0.06 -9.85 -10.75
C ARG A 32 0.96 -8.62 -10.82
N VAL A 33 1.15 -7.95 -9.69
CA VAL A 33 1.90 -6.69 -9.59
C VAL A 33 3.06 -6.86 -8.62
N LEU A 34 4.21 -6.26 -8.95
CA LEU A 34 5.39 -6.20 -8.10
C LEU A 34 5.68 -4.73 -7.76
N ASP A 35 5.67 -4.41 -6.47
CA ASP A 35 6.20 -3.17 -5.93
C ASP A 35 7.58 -3.46 -5.33
N LEU A 36 8.64 -2.99 -6.00
CA LEU A 36 10.02 -3.38 -5.70
C LEU A 36 10.61 -2.65 -4.47
N CYS A 37 10.11 -1.46 -4.16
CA CYS A 37 10.64 -0.54 -3.13
C CYS A 37 9.50 -0.01 -2.26
N SER A 38 8.86 -0.91 -1.54
CA SER A 38 7.52 -0.70 -1.00
C SER A 38 7.47 0.18 0.25
N ALA A 39 8.49 0.19 1.11
CA ALA A 39 8.37 0.91 2.37
C ALA A 39 8.20 2.44 2.15
N PRO A 40 7.37 3.13 2.95
CA PRO A 40 6.61 2.61 4.10
C PRO A 40 5.26 1.96 3.76
N GLY A 41 4.89 1.78 2.49
CA GLY A 41 3.72 0.98 2.08
C GLY A 41 2.59 1.74 1.39
N GLY A 42 2.63 3.08 1.35
CA GLY A 42 1.50 3.87 0.83
C GLY A 42 1.13 3.60 -0.64
N LYS A 43 2.12 3.34 -1.52
CA LYS A 43 1.84 2.97 -2.91
C LYS A 43 1.35 1.53 -3.03
N THR A 44 1.93 0.64 -2.25
CA THR A 44 1.52 -0.76 -2.15
C THR A 44 0.04 -0.87 -1.79
N THR A 45 -0.40 -0.18 -0.74
CA THR A 45 -1.79 -0.24 -0.28
C THR A 45 -2.76 0.46 -1.22
N HIS A 46 -2.35 1.57 -1.85
CA HIS A 46 -3.15 2.20 -2.90
C HIS A 46 -3.28 1.29 -4.15
N THR A 47 -2.23 0.55 -4.49
CA THR A 47 -2.27 -0.44 -5.58
C THR A 47 -3.23 -1.57 -5.24
N ALA A 48 -3.19 -2.09 -4.00
CA ALA A 48 -4.10 -3.12 -3.52
C ALA A 48 -5.57 -2.68 -3.58
N ASP A 49 -5.86 -1.45 -3.14
CA ASP A 49 -7.20 -0.84 -3.19
C ASP A 49 -7.73 -0.74 -4.63
N LEU A 50 -6.91 -0.26 -5.58
CA LEU A 50 -7.26 -0.24 -7.01
C LEU A 50 -7.49 -1.64 -7.60
N MET A 51 -6.74 -2.64 -7.11
CA MET A 51 -6.93 -4.05 -7.47
C MET A 51 -8.12 -4.70 -6.76
N GLN A 52 -8.81 -3.98 -5.87
CA GLN A 52 -9.91 -4.49 -5.04
C GLN A 52 -9.52 -5.76 -4.29
N ASP A 53 -8.26 -5.82 -3.84
CA ASP A 53 -7.66 -6.98 -3.16
C ASP A 53 -7.78 -8.31 -3.91
N ARG A 54 -7.93 -8.27 -5.25
CA ARG A 54 -7.97 -9.45 -6.11
C ARG A 54 -6.71 -9.57 -6.95
N GLY A 55 -6.15 -10.78 -7.00
CA GLY A 55 -4.93 -11.07 -7.75
C GLY A 55 -3.74 -11.30 -6.82
N CYS A 56 -2.55 -10.86 -7.23
CA CYS A 56 -1.33 -11.01 -6.42
C CYS A 56 -0.51 -9.73 -6.47
N LEU A 57 -0.29 -9.11 -5.31
CA LEU A 57 0.61 -7.98 -5.14
C LEU A 57 1.79 -8.41 -4.28
N VAL A 58 3.00 -8.35 -4.83
CA VAL A 58 4.25 -8.60 -4.09
C VAL A 58 4.87 -7.27 -3.72
N ALA A 59 5.09 -7.07 -2.42
CA ALA A 59 5.73 -5.87 -1.87
C ALA A 59 7.12 -6.24 -1.36
N SER A 60 8.15 -5.60 -1.91
CA SER A 60 9.55 -5.87 -1.57
C SER A 60 10.20 -4.66 -0.91
N GLU A 61 11.03 -4.90 0.10
CA GLU A 61 11.86 -3.89 0.74
C GLU A 61 13.18 -4.53 1.17
N ILE A 62 14.29 -3.97 0.71
CA ILE A 62 15.63 -4.48 1.02
C ILE A 62 16.13 -4.01 2.39
N SER A 63 15.64 -2.86 2.86
CA SER A 63 16.08 -2.27 4.12
C SER A 63 15.34 -2.87 5.31
N GLU A 64 16.07 -3.62 6.14
CA GLU A 64 15.55 -4.21 7.38
C GLU A 64 14.99 -3.16 8.35
N SER A 65 15.57 -1.95 8.40
CA SER A 65 15.05 -0.89 9.27
C SER A 65 13.71 -0.33 8.80
N ARG A 66 13.37 -0.48 7.51
CA ARG A 66 12.14 0.05 6.90
C ARG A 66 11.02 -0.97 6.80
N ILE A 67 11.33 -2.28 6.90
CA ILE A 67 10.35 -3.36 6.78
C ILE A 67 9.22 -3.25 7.81
N ARG A 68 9.53 -2.77 9.02
CA ARG A 68 8.53 -2.59 10.09
C ARG A 68 7.46 -1.58 9.72
N GLY A 69 7.85 -0.48 9.08
CA GLY A 69 6.91 0.54 8.61
C GLY A 69 6.00 0.01 7.50
N LEU A 70 6.56 -0.77 6.58
CA LEU A 70 5.81 -1.44 5.52
C LEU A 70 4.77 -2.39 6.10
N LEU A 71 5.19 -3.35 6.93
CA LEU A 71 4.29 -4.33 7.55
C LEU A 71 3.20 -3.66 8.37
N GLY A 72 3.55 -2.67 9.19
CA GLY A 72 2.58 -1.95 10.00
C GLY A 72 1.48 -1.26 9.18
N ASN A 73 1.83 -0.68 8.02
CA ASN A 73 0.83 -0.08 7.13
C ASN A 73 0.04 -1.13 6.35
N VAL A 74 0.67 -2.19 5.87
CA VAL A 74 -0.04 -3.28 5.16
C VAL A 74 -1.06 -3.95 6.08
N TYR A 75 -0.70 -4.29 7.31
CA TYR A 75 -1.65 -4.90 8.26
C TYR A 75 -2.75 -3.95 8.70
N ARG A 76 -2.47 -2.65 8.80
CA ARG A 76 -3.47 -1.66 9.20
C ARG A 76 -4.45 -1.35 8.07
N LEU A 77 -4.00 -1.35 6.81
CA LEU A 77 -4.78 -0.89 5.66
C LEU A 77 -5.36 -2.03 4.81
N GLY A 78 -4.91 -3.27 4.99
CA GLY A 78 -5.43 -4.41 4.24
C GLY A 78 -6.91 -4.67 4.54
N HIS A 79 -7.68 -4.93 3.49
CA HIS A 79 -9.09 -5.31 3.61
C HIS A 79 -9.23 -6.84 3.76
N PRO A 80 -10.27 -7.33 4.47
CA PRO A 80 -10.54 -8.76 4.62
C PRO A 80 -10.96 -9.47 3.32
#